data_AF-A0A1V2PHE5-F1
#
_entry.id   AF-A0A1V2PHE5-F1
#
_cell.length_a   1.000
_cell.length_b   1.000
_cell.length_c   1.000
_cell.angle_alpha   90.00
_cell.angle_beta   90.00
_cell.angle_gamma   90.00
#
_symmetry.space_group_name_H-M   'P 1'
#
loop_
_entity.id
_entity.type
_entity.pdbx_description
1 polymer ?
#
loop_
_entity_poly.entity_id
_entity_poly.type
_entity_poly.pdbx_seq_one_letter_code
_entity_poly.pdbx_strand_id
1 'polypeptide(L)'
;MLTCLVVAGLGAWFALAQWDVANRVATVFSALGAVAAVGVAIWAALRSNTGNTVRASRTGDATARGDGSANTGVRVSKATGTVRADRTGKASASDGGSANTGVDG
;
A
#
# COMPACT_ATOMS: atom_id res chain seq x y z
N MET A 1 -8.03 -13.03 -6.55
CA MET A 1 -8.45 -12.77 -5.15
C MET A 1 -9.54 -13.75 -4.73
N LEU A 2 -10.73 -13.73 -5.35
CA LEU A 2 -11.83 -14.66 -5.01
C LEU A 2 -11.44 -16.14 -5.15
N THR A 3 -10.73 -16.48 -6.23
CA THR A 3 -10.25 -17.84 -6.50
C THR A 3 -9.25 -18.34 -5.44
N CYS A 4 -8.33 -17.48 -4.98
CA CYS A 4 -7.38 -17.82 -3.92
C CYS A 4 -8.06 -18.08 -2.57
N LEU A 5 -9.08 -17.28 -2.24
CA LEU A 5 -9.88 -17.47 -1.03
C LEU A 5 -10.67 -18.77 -1.05
N VAL A 6 -11.22 -19.13 -2.21
CA VAL A 6 -11.95 -20.40 -2.40
C VAL A 6 -11.02 -21.60 -2.23
N VAL A 7 -9.80 -21.55 -2.79
CA VAL A 7 -8.81 -22.62 -2.63
C VAL A 7 -8.35 -22.75 -1.17
N ALA A 8 -8.13 -21.63 -0.47
CA ALA A 8 -7.75 -21.65 0.94
C ALA A 8 -8.87 -22.21 1.83
N GLY A 9 -10.13 -21.81 1.57
CA GLY A 9 -11.29 -22.32 2.28
C GLY A 9 -11.51 -23.82 2.07
N LEU A 10 -11.39 -24.29 0.83
CA LEU A 10 -11.49 -25.72 0.51
C LEU A 10 -10.35 -26.53 1.14
N GLY A 11 -9.13 -26.00 1.14
CA GLY A 11 -7.99 -26.64 1.80
C GLY A 11 -8.19 -26.78 3.31
N ALA A 12 -8.71 -25.73 3.96
CA ALA A 12 -9.07 -25.78 5.39
C ALA A 12 -10.21 -26.77 5.66
N TRP A 13 -11.21 -26.82 4.79
CA TRP A 13 -12.35 -27.74 4.93
C TRP A 13 -11.92 -29.21 4.79
N PHE A 14 -11.08 -29.53 3.80
CA PHE A 14 -10.51 -30.88 3.65
C PHE A 14 -9.62 -31.26 4.83
N ALA A 15 -8.86 -30.30 5.38
CA ALA A 15 -8.04 -30.55 6.55
C ALA A 15 -8.89 -30.86 7.79
N LEU A 16 -10.04 -30.20 7.96
CA LEU A 16 -10.97 -30.45 9.06
C LEU A 16 -11.81 -31.72 8.86
N ALA A 17 -12.19 -32.06 7.62
CA ALA A 17 -12.91 -33.31 7.34
C ALA A 17 -12.07 -34.57 7.62
N GLN A 18 -10.74 -34.45 7.63
CA GLN A 18 -9.80 -35.52 7.98
C GLN A 18 -9.60 -35.69 9.51
N TRP A 19 -10.21 -34.86 10.35
CA TRP A 19 -10.02 -34.87 11.82
C TRP A 19 -10.88 -35.88 12.59
N ASP A 20 -11.70 -36.69 11.94
CA ASP A 20 -12.57 -37.66 12.63
C ASP A 20 -11.80 -38.82 13.31
N VAL A 21 -10.46 -38.88 13.22
CA VAL A 21 -9.64 -39.98 13.75
C VAL A 21 -8.78 -39.54 14.96
N ALA A 22 -9.47 -39.17 16.03
CA ALA A 22 -9.25 -39.48 17.45
C ALA A 22 -7.88 -39.41 18.17
N ASN A 23 -6.70 -39.15 17.59
CA ASN A 23 -5.43 -39.24 18.36
C ASN A 23 -4.37 -38.14 18.11
N ARG A 24 -4.76 -36.93 17.70
CA ARG A 24 -3.81 -35.98 17.08
C ARG A 24 -3.46 -34.71 17.87
N VAL A 25 -3.68 -34.63 19.17
CA VAL A 25 -3.52 -33.37 19.95
C VAL A 25 -2.15 -32.68 19.77
N ALA A 26 -1.04 -33.43 19.71
CA ALA A 26 0.29 -32.83 19.47
C ALA A 26 0.47 -32.30 18.03
N THR A 27 -0.05 -33.04 17.04
CA THR A 27 -0.04 -32.62 15.62
C THR A 27 -0.94 -31.40 15.41
N VAL A 28 -2.02 -31.28 16.19
CA VAL A 28 -2.93 -30.15 16.15
C VAL A 28 -2.24 -28.85 16.55
N PHE A 29 -1.40 -28.85 17.59
CA PHE A 29 -0.65 -27.66 17.97
C PHE A 29 0.39 -27.24 16.92
N SER A 30 1.08 -28.21 16.30
CA SER A 30 1.98 -27.90 15.18
C SER A 30 1.21 -27.39 13.95
N ALA A 31 0.01 -27.93 13.68
CA ALA A 31 -0.86 -27.46 12.60
C ALA A 31 -1.40 -26.05 12.89
N LEU A 32 -1.76 -25.74 14.13
CA LEU A 32 -2.15 -24.40 14.57
C LEU A 32 -1.00 -23.40 14.39
N GLY A 33 0.22 -23.79 14.74
CA GLY A 33 1.42 -22.98 14.47
C GLY A 33 1.62 -22.72 12.98
N ALA A 34 1.42 -23.74 12.14
CA ALA A 34 1.51 -23.60 10.68
C ALA A 34 0.42 -22.66 10.13
N VAL A 35 -0.83 -22.79 10.60
CA VAL A 35 -1.94 -21.91 10.19
C VAL A 35 -1.71 -20.48 10.66
N ALA A 36 -1.20 -20.27 11.88
CA ALA A 36 -0.84 -18.95 12.39
C ALA A 36 0.28 -18.32 11.55
N ALA A 37 1.32 -19.09 11.21
CA ALA A 37 2.40 -18.61 10.35
C ALA A 37 1.89 -18.22 8.95
N VAL A 38 0.99 -19.00 8.36
CA VAL A 38 0.35 -18.67 7.09
C VAL A 38 -0.52 -17.42 7.21
N GLY A 39 -1.29 -17.28 8.30
CA GLY A 39 -2.08 -16.07 8.57
C GLY A 39 -1.22 -14.82 8.69
N VAL A 40 -0.09 -14.90 9.41
CA VAL A 40 0.89 -13.81 9.52
C VAL A 40 1.54 -13.50 8.16
N ALA A 41 1.88 -14.51 7.38
CA ALA A 41 2.46 -14.34 6.04
C ALA A 41 1.48 -13.63 5.09
N ILE A 42 0.20 -14.02 5.10
CA ILE A 42 -0.85 -13.37 4.31
C ILE A 42 -1.06 -11.93 4.76
N TRP A 43 -1.13 -11.69 6.07
CA TRP A 43 -1.30 -10.35 6.62
C TRP A 43 -0.11 -9.44 6.30
N ALA A 44 1.12 -9.96 6.37
CA ALA A 44 2.32 -9.26 5.97
C ALA A 44 2.29 -8.93 4.46
N ALA A 45 1.93 -9.90 3.62
CA ALA A 45 1.82 -9.69 2.17
C ALA A 45 0.75 -8.64 1.80
N LEU A 46 -0.40 -8.63 2.49
CA LEU A 46 -1.43 -7.61 2.31
C LEU A 46 -0.94 -6.22 2.73
N ARG A 47 -0.23 -6.13 3.87
CA ARG A 47 0.31 -4.86 4.37
C ARG A 47 1.40 -4.30 3.44
N SER A 48 2.23 -5.16 2.85
CA SER A 48 3.27 -4.78 1.89
C SER A 48 2.74 -4.09 0.64
N ASN A 49 1.46 -4.28 0.28
CA ASN A 49 0.87 -3.68 -0.91
C ASN A 49 0.15 -2.35 -0.65
N THR A 50 0.25 -1.79 0.56
CA THR A 50 -0.41 -0.54 0.94
C THR A 50 0.42 0.71 0.60
N GLY A 51 1.16 0.67 -0.51
CA GLY A 51 1.88 1.84 -1.00
C GLY A 51 0.87 2.94 -1.38
N ASN A 52 0.94 4.10 -0.73
CA ASN A 52 0.02 5.20 -1.03
C ASN A 52 0.36 5.76 -2.42
N THR A 53 -0.44 5.42 -3.43
CA THR A 53 -0.22 5.88 -4.81
C THR A 53 -0.82 7.27 -4.95
N VAL A 54 0.01 8.27 -5.17
CA VAL A 54 -0.41 9.68 -5.24
C VAL A 54 -0.23 10.19 -6.66
N ARG A 55 -1.33 10.65 -7.27
CA ARG A 55 -1.31 11.19 -8.63
C ARG A 55 -1.91 12.57 -8.68
N ALA A 56 -1.11 13.58 -9.01
CA ALA A 56 -1.59 14.90 -9.40
C ALA A 56 -1.71 14.94 -10.93
N SER A 57 -2.83 15.42 -11.45
CA SER A 57 -2.94 15.68 -12.88
C SER A 57 -3.81 16.84 -13.24
N ARG A 58 -3.47 17.53 -14.35
CA ARG A 58 -4.18 18.74 -14.81
C ARG A 58 -4.29 19.78 -13.72
N THR A 59 -3.20 19.97 -13.00
CA THR A 59 -3.05 21.00 -11.97
C THR A 59 -2.88 22.36 -12.65
N GLY A 60 -3.54 23.38 -12.11
CA GLY A 60 -3.45 24.76 -12.61
C GLY A 60 -2.14 25.44 -12.21
N ASP A 61 -2.03 26.72 -12.54
CA ASP A 61 -0.87 27.55 -12.21
C ASP A 61 -0.86 27.92 -10.72
N ALA A 62 0.32 27.92 -10.10
CA ALA A 62 0.53 28.31 -8.71
C ALA A 62 1.53 29.46 -8.62
N THR A 63 1.21 30.48 -7.83
CA THR A 63 2.10 31.64 -7.61
C THR A 63 2.22 31.90 -6.12
N ALA A 64 3.45 31.90 -5.61
CA ALA A 64 3.79 32.32 -4.27
C ALA A 64 4.50 33.68 -4.33
N ARG A 65 4.18 34.57 -3.39
CA ARG A 65 4.85 35.87 -3.19
C ARG A 65 5.50 35.89 -1.80
N GLY A 66 6.62 36.59 -1.67
CA GLY A 66 7.46 36.48 -0.48
C GLY A 66 8.13 35.10 -0.36
N ASP A 67 8.52 34.75 0.85
CA ASP A 67 9.23 33.53 1.26
C ASP A 67 8.36 32.23 1.22
N GLY A 68 7.29 32.23 0.43
CA GLY A 68 6.36 31.12 0.26
C GLY A 68 6.81 30.04 -0.74
N SER A 69 6.04 28.95 -0.81
CA SER A 69 6.28 27.83 -1.74
C SER A 69 5.11 27.63 -2.69
N ALA A 70 5.38 27.60 -4.00
CA ALA A 70 4.42 27.31 -5.05
C ALA A 70 4.67 25.91 -5.63
N ASN A 71 3.65 25.05 -5.65
CA ASN A 71 3.74 23.73 -6.25
C ASN A 71 2.52 23.42 -7.12
N THR A 72 2.74 23.05 -8.38
CA THR A 72 1.70 22.61 -9.31
C THR A 72 1.73 21.10 -9.55
N GLY A 73 2.34 20.30 -8.67
CA GLY A 73 2.34 18.84 -8.76
C GLY A 73 2.05 18.15 -7.43
N VAL A 74 2.88 17.18 -7.03
CA VAL A 74 2.76 16.46 -5.76
C VAL A 74 3.88 16.90 -4.82
N ARG A 75 3.55 17.26 -3.58
CA ARG A 75 4.52 17.40 -2.49
C ARG A 75 4.31 16.29 -1.48
N VAL A 76 5.32 15.51 -1.17
CA VAL A 76 5.20 14.35 -0.29
C VAL A 76 6.52 14.08 0.44
N SER A 77 6.49 14.15 1.77
CA SER A 77 7.67 13.91 2.61
C SER A 77 8.09 12.44 2.69
N LYS A 78 7.17 11.51 2.41
CA LYS A 78 7.46 10.07 2.36
C LYS A 78 6.43 9.35 1.51
N ALA A 79 6.86 8.85 0.36
CA ALA A 79 6.04 8.01 -0.50
C ALA A 79 6.40 6.54 -0.28
N THR A 80 5.39 5.71 -0.01
CA THR A 80 5.54 4.25 0.07
C THR A 80 5.08 3.54 -1.20
N GLY A 81 4.46 4.27 -2.13
CA GLY A 81 3.97 3.79 -3.42
C GLY A 81 4.38 4.70 -4.59
N THR A 82 3.77 4.50 -5.75
CA THR A 82 4.10 5.30 -6.95
C THR A 82 3.59 6.73 -6.83
N VAL A 83 4.47 7.70 -7.04
CA VAL A 83 4.10 9.12 -7.13
C VAL A 83 4.21 9.59 -8.57
N ARG A 84 3.16 10.24 -9.07
CA ARG A 84 3.15 10.74 -10.44
C ARG A 84 2.53 12.12 -10.54
N ALA A 85 3.21 13.01 -11.24
CA ALA A 85 2.69 14.29 -11.68
C ALA A 85 2.52 14.26 -13.20
N ASP A 86 1.33 14.62 -13.69
CA ASP A 86 0.98 14.53 -15.12
C ASP A 86 0.27 15.80 -15.59
N ARG A 87 0.79 16.46 -16.63
CA ARG A 87 0.26 17.76 -17.11
C ARG A 87 0.11 18.76 -15.96
N THR A 88 1.24 19.12 -15.36
CA THR A 88 1.31 20.14 -14.31
C THR A 88 1.40 21.54 -14.91
N GLY A 89 0.67 22.50 -14.34
CA GLY A 89 0.75 23.93 -14.68
C GLY A 89 2.07 24.58 -14.26
N LYS A 90 2.20 25.88 -14.48
CA LYS A 90 3.40 26.65 -14.13
C LYS A 90 3.42 26.99 -12.64
N ALA A 91 4.55 26.73 -11.98
CA ALA A 91 4.83 27.22 -10.64
C ALA A 91 5.77 28.42 -10.72
N SER A 92 5.46 29.48 -9.98
CA SER A 92 6.31 30.67 -9.87
C SER A 92 6.39 31.14 -8.43
N ALA A 93 7.60 31.48 -8.00
CA ALA A 93 7.87 32.06 -6.69
C ALA A 93 8.80 33.26 -6.87
N SER A 94 8.56 34.31 -6.09
CA SER A 94 9.38 35.53 -6.04
C SER A 94 10.07 35.64 -4.68
N ASP A 95 11.00 36.59 -4.55
CA ASP A 95 11.58 37.03 -3.25
C ASP A 95 12.23 35.91 -2.42
N GLY A 96 12.90 34.96 -3.09
CA GLY A 96 13.59 33.84 -2.44
C GLY A 96 12.72 32.62 -2.14
N GLY A 97 11.45 32.63 -2.54
CA GLY A 97 10.56 31.48 -2.43
C GLY A 97 10.92 30.30 -3.35
N SER A 98 10.26 29.17 -3.12
CA SER A 98 10.49 27.93 -3.90
C SER A 98 9.33 27.64 -4.86
N ALA A 99 9.64 27.32 -6.11
CA ALA A 99 8.66 26.93 -7.11
C ALA A 99 8.99 25.55 -7.67
N ASN A 100 8.01 24.63 -7.63
CA ASN A 100 8.16 23.29 -8.20
C ASN A 100 6.99 22.92 -9.11
N THR A 101 7.32 22.32 -10.24
CA THR A 101 6.37 21.64 -11.13
C THR A 101 6.76 20.17 -11.21
N GLY A 102 5.94 19.27 -10.66
CA GLY A 102 6.25 17.83 -10.69
C GLY A 102 6.15 17.18 -9.32
N VAL A 103 7.16 16.41 -8.92
CA VAL A 103 7.19 15.73 -7.61
C VAL A 103 8.31 16.34 -6.77
N ASP A 104 7.96 16.84 -5.58
CA ASP A 104 8.88 17.42 -4.58
C ASP A 104 8.73 16.65 -3.25
N GLY A 105 9.83 16.36 -2.57
CA GLY A 105 9.85 15.50 -1.38
C GLY A 105 11.08 15.66 -0.51
#